data_AF-A0A536VUP9-F1
#
_entry.id   AF-A0A536VUP9-F1
#
_cell.length_a   1.000
_cell.length_b   1.000
_cell.length_c   1.000
_cell.angle_alpha   90.00
_cell.angle_beta   90.00
_cell.angle_gamma   90.00
#
_symmetry.space_group_name_H-M   'P 1'
#
loop_
_entity.id
_entity.type
_entity.pdbx_description
1 polymer ?
#
loop_
_entity_poly.entity_id
_entity_poly.type
_entity_poly.pdbx_seq_one_letter_code
_entity_poly.pdbx_strand_id
1 'polypeptide(L)'
;MSLYAGLQKRAAEGRPLRVGLIGAGKFGAMYLAQVPKTPGVHLAAIADLSPANAAVNLERVGWAPERFAAQSLDHALRSGTTHVGDDWQALVRHPAIDIVVECTGNPIAAVEHCLEAFRQRKNVVNVTVEADAFCGPLLARKAAEAGVVYSLAFGDQPALICDLVDWARAAGFGVVAAGRGHKWLPHFSQSTPETVWGHYGLTPEQARTGGLNAKMFNSFLDGSKPSIESTAVCNATGLTAPPDGLTYPPASIDDIPSICRPRGEGGVLHQKGQVEVVSSLERDGRPIGYDIRFGVF
;
A
#
# COMPACT_ATOMS: atom_id res chain seq x y z
N MET A 1 -16.45 19.78 -4.46
CA MET A 1 -15.04 19.62 -4.05
C MET A 1 -14.48 18.42 -4.78
N SER A 2 -13.46 18.57 -5.63
CA SER A 2 -12.80 17.41 -6.24
C SER A 2 -11.28 17.59 -6.17
N LEU A 3 -10.58 16.52 -5.78
CA LEU A 3 -9.12 16.46 -5.73
C LEU A 3 -8.51 16.87 -7.09
N TYR A 4 -9.15 16.43 -8.18
CA TYR A 4 -8.71 16.72 -9.54
C TYR A 4 -8.75 18.23 -9.88
N ALA A 5 -9.81 18.95 -9.50
CA ALA A 5 -9.86 20.40 -9.71
C ALA A 5 -8.78 21.14 -8.90
N GLY A 6 -8.47 20.66 -7.68
CA GLY A 6 -7.36 21.18 -6.87
C GLY A 6 -5.99 20.96 -7.53
N LEU A 7 -5.78 19.78 -8.12
CA LEU A 7 -4.58 19.44 -8.88
C LEU A 7 -4.44 20.26 -10.17
N GLN A 8 -5.53 20.48 -10.90
CA GLN A 8 -5.53 21.38 -12.06
C GLN A 8 -5.19 22.81 -11.69
N LYS A 9 -5.73 23.32 -10.57
CA LYS A 9 -5.39 24.65 -10.05
C LYS A 9 -3.90 24.77 -9.71
N ARG A 10 -3.33 23.77 -9.02
CA ARG A 10 -1.88 23.71 -8.73
C ARG A 10 -1.02 23.76 -9.99
N ALA A 11 -1.42 23.04 -11.04
CA ALA A 11 -0.76 23.09 -12.35
C ALA A 11 -0.86 24.48 -12.98
N ALA A 12 -2.05 25.08 -13.02
CA ALA A 12 -2.28 26.40 -13.61
C ALA A 12 -1.50 27.52 -12.90
N GLU A 13 -1.31 27.39 -11.58
CA GLU A 13 -0.53 28.33 -10.75
C GLU A 13 0.99 28.10 -10.84
N GLY A 14 1.46 27.09 -11.57
CA GLY A 14 2.89 26.73 -11.63
C GLY A 14 3.45 26.29 -10.27
N ARG A 15 2.59 25.78 -9.37
CA ARG A 15 2.94 25.40 -8.00
C ARG A 15 2.60 23.94 -7.70
N PRO A 16 3.18 22.99 -8.46
CA PRO A 16 2.88 21.57 -8.29
C PRO A 16 3.33 21.07 -6.92
N LEU A 17 2.73 19.96 -6.48
CA LEU A 17 3.25 19.16 -5.37
C LEU A 17 4.51 18.43 -5.84
N ARG A 18 5.64 18.67 -5.17
CA ARG A 18 6.93 18.09 -5.53
C ARG A 18 7.18 16.84 -4.71
N VAL A 19 7.24 15.71 -5.40
CA VAL A 19 7.33 14.38 -4.81
C VAL A 19 8.75 13.84 -5.00
N GLY A 20 9.33 13.34 -3.92
CA GLY A 20 10.49 12.47 -3.97
C GLY A 20 10.08 11.03 -3.66
N LEU A 21 10.53 10.07 -4.45
CA LEU A 21 10.22 8.65 -4.28
C LEU A 21 11.47 7.86 -3.88
N ILE A 22 11.36 7.01 -2.86
CA ILE A 22 12.46 6.14 -2.42
C ILE A 22 12.06 4.70 -2.73
N GLY A 23 12.77 4.05 -3.66
CA GLY A 23 12.49 2.70 -4.14
C GLY A 23 11.57 2.66 -5.36
N ALA A 24 12.14 2.51 -6.55
CA ALA A 24 11.45 2.39 -7.84
C ALA A 24 11.28 0.93 -8.28
N GLY A 25 10.97 0.06 -7.32
CA GLY A 25 10.69 -1.36 -7.56
C GLY A 25 9.30 -1.62 -8.17
N LYS A 26 8.79 -2.85 -8.02
CA LYS A 26 7.53 -3.29 -8.65
C LYS A 26 6.31 -2.44 -8.26
N PHE A 27 6.15 -2.11 -6.98
CA PHE A 27 5.06 -1.25 -6.51
C PHE A 27 5.25 0.20 -7.00
N GLY A 28 6.46 0.75 -6.86
CA GLY A 28 6.80 2.08 -7.34
C GLY A 28 6.48 2.26 -8.83
N ALA A 29 6.79 1.26 -9.66
CA ALA A 29 6.51 1.26 -11.10
C ALA A 29 5.03 1.51 -11.44
N MET A 30 4.08 1.04 -10.62
CA MET A 30 2.65 1.29 -10.85
C MET A 30 2.30 2.78 -10.69
N TYR A 31 2.81 3.42 -9.65
CA TYR A 31 2.68 4.87 -9.46
C TYR A 31 3.42 5.65 -10.55
N LEU A 32 4.62 5.20 -10.93
CA LEU A 32 5.42 5.81 -12.00
C LEU A 32 4.70 5.77 -13.36
N ALA A 33 3.93 4.72 -13.66
CA ALA A 33 3.12 4.65 -14.88
C ALA A 33 1.98 5.68 -14.93
N GLN A 34 1.52 6.15 -13.77
CA GLN A 34 0.39 7.06 -13.63
C GLN A 34 0.80 8.53 -13.44
N VAL A 35 1.82 8.81 -12.63
CA VAL A 35 2.16 10.17 -12.20
C VAL A 35 2.37 11.17 -13.35
N PRO A 36 2.94 10.83 -14.53
CA PRO A 36 3.08 11.78 -15.64
C PRO A 36 1.75 12.33 -16.16
N LYS A 37 0.64 11.62 -15.90
CA LYS A 37 -0.71 11.97 -16.34
C LYS A 37 -1.51 12.71 -15.26
N THR A 38 -0.90 12.96 -14.10
CA THR A 38 -1.55 13.61 -12.96
C THR A 38 -1.17 15.08 -12.92
N PRO A 39 -2.07 16.02 -13.27
CA PRO A 39 -1.75 17.44 -13.30
C PRO A 39 -1.38 17.92 -11.89
N GLY A 40 -0.50 18.93 -11.80
CA GLY A 40 -0.16 19.56 -10.54
C GLY A 40 0.69 18.70 -9.59
N VAL A 41 1.19 17.55 -10.06
CA VAL A 41 2.17 16.72 -9.36
C VAL A 41 3.45 16.67 -10.19
N HIS A 42 4.58 16.87 -9.54
CA HIS A 42 5.91 16.75 -10.13
C HIS A 42 6.71 15.73 -9.34
N LEU A 43 6.99 14.57 -9.95
CA LEU A 43 7.98 13.65 -9.41
C LEU A 43 9.38 14.22 -9.68
N ALA A 44 9.94 14.90 -8.69
CA ALA A 44 11.19 15.64 -8.85
C ALA A 44 12.42 14.74 -8.71
N ALA A 45 12.35 13.72 -7.85
CA ALA A 45 13.44 12.76 -7.67
C ALA A 45 12.98 11.34 -7.38
N ILE A 46 13.83 10.40 -7.76
CA ILE A 46 13.80 9.00 -7.37
C ILE A 46 15.16 8.67 -6.74
N ALA A 47 15.14 8.14 -5.52
CA ALA A 47 16.30 7.52 -4.89
C ALA A 47 16.11 6.00 -4.88
N ASP A 48 17.07 5.27 -5.42
CA ASP A 48 17.05 3.80 -5.45
C ASP A 48 18.47 3.25 -5.23
N LEU A 49 18.58 2.11 -4.55
CA LEU A 49 19.88 1.42 -4.38
C LEU A 49 20.51 1.04 -5.72
N SER A 50 19.69 0.90 -6.77
CA SER A 50 20.14 0.72 -8.14
C SER A 50 19.46 1.72 -9.07
N PRO A 51 20.07 2.92 -9.27
CA PRO A 51 19.55 3.94 -10.18
C PRO A 51 19.38 3.41 -11.62
N ALA A 52 20.26 2.50 -12.04
CA ALA A 52 20.18 1.83 -13.33
C ALA A 52 18.89 0.98 -13.47
N ASN A 53 18.54 0.20 -12.44
CA ASN A 53 17.30 -0.58 -12.45
C ASN A 53 16.06 0.34 -12.40
N ALA A 54 16.13 1.44 -11.65
CA ALA A 54 15.07 2.45 -11.64
C ALA A 54 14.84 3.04 -13.04
N ALA A 55 15.90 3.37 -13.78
CA ALA A 55 15.82 3.83 -15.17
C ALA A 55 15.16 2.80 -16.09
N VAL A 56 15.57 1.52 -16.01
CA VAL A 56 14.95 0.44 -16.78
C VAL A 56 13.45 0.30 -16.47
N ASN A 57 13.06 0.43 -15.21
CA ASN A 57 11.65 0.37 -14.81
C ASN A 57 10.85 1.57 -15.35
N LEU A 58 11.44 2.78 -15.37
CA LEU A 58 10.83 3.98 -15.95
C LEU A 58 10.57 3.81 -17.45
N GLU A 59 11.56 3.34 -18.21
CA GLU A 59 11.41 3.05 -19.64
C GLU A 59 10.32 2.00 -19.88
N ARG A 60 10.31 0.93 -19.07
CA ARG A 60 9.30 -0.13 -19.16
C ARG A 60 7.87 0.38 -18.96
N VAL A 61 7.69 1.40 -18.12
CA VAL A 61 6.36 2.03 -17.90
C VAL A 61 6.10 3.24 -18.79
N GLY A 62 6.92 3.43 -19.83
CA GLY A 62 6.68 4.37 -20.92
C GLY A 62 7.23 5.77 -20.72
N TRP A 63 8.19 5.96 -19.81
CA TRP A 63 8.89 7.24 -19.69
C TRP A 63 9.94 7.38 -20.80
N ALA A 64 9.95 8.55 -21.45
CA ALA A 64 11.01 8.90 -22.37
C ALA A 64 12.29 9.27 -21.59
N PRO A 65 13.50 8.87 -22.05
CA PRO A 65 14.76 9.08 -21.32
C PRO A 65 14.99 10.52 -20.84
N GLU A 66 14.65 11.51 -21.67
CA GLU A 66 14.78 12.93 -21.35
C GLU A 66 13.95 13.37 -20.13
N ARG A 67 12.88 12.63 -19.79
CA ARG A 67 12.02 12.93 -18.64
C ARG A 67 12.67 12.60 -17.31
N PHE A 68 13.68 11.73 -17.29
CA PHE A 68 14.38 11.32 -16.06
C PHE A 68 15.90 11.48 -16.15
N ALA A 69 16.40 12.24 -17.14
CA ALA A 69 17.83 12.49 -17.34
C ALA A 69 18.37 13.70 -16.55
N ALA A 70 17.64 14.23 -15.56
CA ALA A 70 18.12 15.38 -14.81
C ALA A 70 19.39 15.02 -14.02
N GLN A 71 20.45 15.80 -14.19
CA GLN A 71 21.74 15.55 -13.53
C GLN A 71 21.74 15.83 -12.03
N SER A 72 20.77 16.59 -11.54
CA SER A 72 20.58 16.89 -10.12
C SER A 72 19.12 17.20 -9.83
N LEU A 73 18.75 17.15 -8.55
CA LEU A 73 17.41 17.54 -8.10
C LEU A 73 17.09 19.01 -8.42
N ASP A 74 18.06 19.90 -8.29
CA ASP A 74 17.91 21.30 -8.69
C ASP A 74 17.65 21.47 -10.20
N HIS A 75 18.31 20.66 -11.04
CA HIS A 75 18.02 20.64 -12.47
C HIS A 75 16.58 20.17 -12.70
N ALA A 76 16.19 19.02 -12.13
CA ALA A 76 14.85 18.45 -12.24
C ALA A 76 13.75 19.47 -11.87
N LEU A 77 13.94 20.20 -10.77
CA LEU A 77 13.00 21.23 -10.29
C LEU A 77 12.85 22.42 -11.25
N ARG A 78 13.93 22.82 -11.94
CA ARG A 78 13.89 23.93 -12.92
C ARG A 78 13.29 23.51 -14.26
N SER A 79 13.58 22.31 -14.73
CA SER A 79 13.18 21.83 -16.05
C SER A 79 11.87 21.04 -16.05
N GLY A 80 11.31 20.71 -14.87
CA GLY A 80 10.12 19.85 -14.77
C GLY A 80 10.38 18.38 -15.11
N THR A 81 11.65 17.95 -15.11
CA THR A 81 12.07 16.55 -15.29
C THR A 81 12.33 15.87 -13.95
N THR A 82 12.79 14.62 -13.94
CA THR A 82 13.06 13.83 -12.73
C THR A 82 14.56 13.55 -12.62
N HIS A 83 15.10 13.66 -11.42
CA HIS A 83 16.45 13.18 -11.10
C HIS A 83 16.39 11.75 -10.57
N VAL A 84 17.25 10.86 -11.07
CA VAL A 84 17.37 9.49 -10.58
C VAL A 84 18.76 9.30 -9.99
N GLY A 85 18.84 8.92 -8.72
CA GLY A 85 20.09 8.72 -7.99
C GLY A 85 19.93 7.69 -6.87
N ASP A 86 20.94 7.57 -6.02
CA ASP A 86 21.01 6.62 -4.89
C ASP A 86 21.04 7.30 -3.51
N ASP A 87 21.25 8.62 -3.45
CA ASP A 87 21.28 9.40 -2.22
C ASP A 87 19.86 9.83 -1.78
N TRP A 88 19.21 8.96 -1.01
CA TRP A 88 17.90 9.24 -0.45
C TRP A 88 17.95 10.37 0.59
N GLN A 89 19.06 10.55 1.32
CA GLN A 89 19.19 11.64 2.30
C GLN A 89 19.17 13.00 1.61
N ALA A 90 19.91 13.15 0.50
CA ALA A 90 19.88 14.37 -0.30
C ALA A 90 18.48 14.67 -0.83
N LEU A 91 17.75 13.64 -1.30
CA LEU A 91 16.35 13.77 -1.73
C LEU A 91 15.45 14.28 -0.59
N VAL A 92 15.49 13.65 0.59
CA VAL A 92 14.62 13.99 1.72
C VAL A 92 14.94 15.37 2.30
N ARG A 93 16.24 15.71 2.38
CA ARG A 93 16.72 16.98 2.94
C ARG A 93 16.54 18.16 1.98
N HIS A 94 16.26 17.91 0.72
CA HIS A 94 16.10 18.98 -0.24
C HIS A 94 14.92 19.90 0.13
N PRO A 95 15.12 21.22 0.26
CA PRO A 95 14.10 22.12 0.79
C PRO A 95 12.85 22.19 -0.09
N ALA A 96 13.00 21.97 -1.40
CA ALA A 96 11.90 22.04 -2.36
C ALA A 96 10.99 20.80 -2.44
N ILE A 97 11.37 19.65 -1.86
CA ILE A 97 10.48 18.47 -1.84
C ILE A 97 9.36 18.71 -0.82
N ASP A 98 8.11 18.39 -1.19
CA ASP A 98 6.95 18.56 -0.32
C ASP A 98 6.53 17.23 0.34
N ILE A 99 6.66 16.14 -0.42
CA ILE A 99 6.14 14.81 -0.07
C ILE A 99 7.20 13.75 -0.40
N VAL A 100 7.43 12.84 0.53
CA VAL A 100 8.24 11.63 0.32
C VAL A 100 7.30 10.43 0.16
N VAL A 101 7.47 9.67 -0.92
CA VAL A 101 6.82 8.37 -1.11
C VAL A 101 7.86 7.30 -0.80
N GLU A 102 7.67 6.62 0.33
CA GLU A 102 8.53 5.51 0.74
C GLU A 102 7.97 4.21 0.15
N CYS A 103 8.72 3.57 -0.74
CA CYS A 103 8.26 2.42 -1.52
C CYS A 103 9.34 1.34 -1.66
N THR A 104 10.26 1.23 -0.70
CA THR A 104 11.33 0.23 -0.75
C THR A 104 10.86 -1.18 -0.45
N GLY A 105 9.78 -1.35 0.33
CA GLY A 105 9.36 -2.64 0.84
C GLY A 105 10.29 -3.21 1.91
N ASN A 106 11.24 -2.41 2.42
CA ASN A 106 12.13 -2.79 3.52
C ASN A 106 11.65 -2.10 4.81
N PRO A 107 11.15 -2.83 5.82
CA PRO A 107 10.53 -2.23 6.99
C PRO A 107 11.49 -1.35 7.82
N ILE A 108 12.75 -1.77 7.95
CA ILE A 108 13.75 -1.05 8.75
C ILE A 108 14.12 0.26 8.06
N ALA A 109 14.44 0.20 6.77
CA ALA A 109 14.76 1.38 5.98
C ALA A 109 13.56 2.35 5.92
N ALA A 110 12.34 1.82 5.77
CA ALA A 110 11.13 2.64 5.75
C ALA A 110 10.95 3.45 7.04
N VAL A 111 11.23 2.87 8.21
CA VAL A 111 11.21 3.61 9.49
C VAL A 111 12.24 4.73 9.48
N GLU A 112 13.48 4.47 9.04
CA GLU A 112 14.54 5.49 8.96
C GLU A 112 14.16 6.63 8.00
N HIS A 113 13.67 6.30 6.81
CA HIS A 113 13.20 7.27 5.82
C HIS A 113 12.07 8.15 6.37
N CYS A 114 11.07 7.55 7.02
CA CYS A 114 9.96 8.28 7.64
C CYS A 114 10.46 9.26 8.70
N LEU A 115 11.32 8.79 9.62
CA LEU A 115 11.84 9.61 10.71
C LEU A 115 12.66 10.79 10.20
N GLU A 116 13.52 10.59 9.21
CA GLU A 116 14.28 11.69 8.61
C GLU A 116 13.35 12.66 7.87
N ALA A 117 12.37 12.16 7.11
CA ALA A 117 11.38 13.00 6.44
C ALA A 117 10.60 13.88 7.42
N PHE A 118 10.19 13.33 8.57
CA PHE A 118 9.54 14.12 9.63
C PHE A 118 10.46 15.19 10.19
N ARG A 119 11.74 14.89 10.43
CA ARG A 119 12.74 15.89 10.87
C ARG A 119 12.90 17.03 9.87
N GLN A 120 12.79 16.73 8.58
CA GLN A 120 12.83 17.71 7.49
C GLN A 120 11.46 18.35 7.18
N ARG A 121 10.45 18.10 8.02
CA ARG A 121 9.06 18.56 7.88
C ARG A 121 8.45 18.23 6.52
N LYS A 122 8.70 17.02 6.02
CA LYS A 122 8.10 16.48 4.79
C LYS A 122 6.93 15.58 5.13
N ASN A 123 5.87 15.67 4.32
CA ASN A 123 4.78 14.70 4.41
C ASN A 123 5.26 13.35 3.85
N VAL A 124 4.73 12.25 4.37
CA VAL A 124 5.12 10.90 3.97
C VAL A 124 3.90 10.08 3.57
N VAL A 125 3.98 9.47 2.39
CA VAL A 125 3.13 8.36 1.99
C VAL A 125 3.97 7.09 2.09
N ASN A 126 3.65 6.22 3.04
CA ASN A 126 4.36 4.98 3.28
C ASN A 126 3.65 3.81 2.58
N VAL A 127 4.31 3.23 1.58
CA VAL A 127 3.84 2.06 0.85
C VAL A 127 4.30 0.77 1.56
N THR A 128 5.36 0.83 2.37
CA THR A 128 5.85 -0.31 3.16
C THR A 128 4.98 -0.52 4.39
N VAL A 129 3.83 -1.16 4.18
CA VAL A 129 2.83 -1.45 5.24
C VAL A 129 3.41 -2.30 6.37
N GLU A 130 4.42 -3.11 6.12
CA GLU A 130 5.10 -3.91 7.16
C GLU A 130 5.70 -3.02 8.25
N ALA A 131 6.21 -1.84 7.89
CA ALA A 131 6.70 -0.85 8.83
C ALA A 131 5.55 -0.20 9.62
N ASP A 132 4.41 0.05 8.98
CA ASP A 132 3.23 0.62 9.62
C ASP A 132 2.54 -0.37 10.57
N ALA A 133 2.43 -1.64 10.17
CA ALA A 133 1.87 -2.69 11.02
C ALA A 133 2.61 -2.80 12.35
N PHE A 134 3.95 -2.64 12.33
CA PHE A 134 4.78 -2.72 13.54
C PHE A 134 4.93 -1.38 14.28
N CYS A 135 5.21 -0.29 13.56
CA CYS A 135 5.57 1.02 14.14
C CYS A 135 4.54 2.13 13.88
N GLY A 136 3.45 1.86 13.18
CA GLY A 136 2.48 2.84 12.67
C GLY A 136 2.00 3.85 13.71
N PRO A 137 1.47 3.43 14.88
CA PRO A 137 1.03 4.37 15.91
C PRO A 137 2.13 5.32 16.40
N LEU A 138 3.38 4.84 16.49
CA LEU A 138 4.53 5.66 16.90
C LEU A 138 4.98 6.58 15.77
N LEU A 139 4.95 6.12 14.52
CA LEU A 139 5.24 6.94 13.33
C LEU A 139 4.21 8.06 13.17
N ALA A 140 2.92 7.75 13.31
CA ALA A 140 1.83 8.72 13.30
C ALA A 140 1.99 9.78 14.40
N ARG A 141 2.34 9.36 15.62
CA ARG A 141 2.63 10.31 16.72
C ARG A 141 3.81 11.22 16.39
N LYS A 142 4.91 10.67 15.85
CA LYS A 142 6.09 11.46 15.46
C LYS A 142 5.83 12.42 14.30
N ALA A 143 5.00 12.02 13.34
CA ALA A 143 4.55 12.89 12.26
C ALA A 143 3.73 14.07 12.81
N ALA A 144 2.81 13.80 13.74
CA ALA A 144 2.02 14.83 14.41
C ALA A 144 2.90 15.79 15.23
N GLU A 145 3.88 15.27 15.98
CA GLU A 145 4.89 16.08 16.70
C GLU A 145 5.68 17.00 15.76
N ALA A 146 5.96 16.55 14.54
CA ALA A 146 6.66 17.34 13.52
C ALA A 146 5.73 18.26 12.70
N GLY A 147 4.40 18.18 12.89
CA GLY A 147 3.41 18.97 12.16
C GLY A 147 3.26 18.57 10.69
N VAL A 148 3.46 17.29 10.35
CA VAL A 148 3.37 16.76 8.98
C VAL A 148 2.35 15.63 8.87
N VAL A 149 1.94 15.34 7.64
CA VAL A 149 1.06 14.20 7.34
C VAL A 149 1.88 12.93 7.16
N TYR A 150 1.47 11.87 7.83
CA TYR A 150 1.89 10.49 7.58
C TYR A 150 0.66 9.68 7.16
N SER A 151 0.77 8.94 6.07
CA SER A 151 -0.35 8.18 5.51
C SER A 151 0.11 6.84 4.94
N LEU A 152 -0.74 5.83 5.07
CA LEU A 152 -0.70 4.65 4.20
C LEU A 152 -0.97 5.05 2.75
N ALA A 153 -0.48 4.27 1.80
CA ALA A 153 -0.72 4.49 0.38
C ALA A 153 -2.16 4.10 -0.03
N PHE A 154 -2.93 5.07 -0.53
CA PHE A 154 -4.27 4.81 -1.05
C PHE A 154 -4.21 3.94 -2.31
N GLY A 155 -5.03 2.88 -2.34
CA GLY A 155 -5.05 1.86 -3.39
C GLY A 155 -4.62 0.48 -2.91
N ASP A 156 -3.90 0.39 -1.78
CA ASP A 156 -3.70 -0.86 -1.05
C ASP A 156 -4.89 -1.14 -0.10
N GLN A 157 -5.13 -2.42 0.24
CA GLN A 157 -6.32 -2.79 1.02
C GLN A 157 -6.46 -2.03 2.35
N PRO A 158 -5.41 -1.84 3.18
CA PRO A 158 -5.54 -1.13 4.45
C PRO A 158 -6.11 0.28 4.31
N ALA A 159 -5.62 1.06 3.35
CA ALA A 159 -6.06 2.44 3.15
C ALA A 159 -7.51 2.49 2.65
N LEU A 160 -7.91 1.56 1.76
CA LEU A 160 -9.28 1.45 1.28
C LEU A 160 -10.25 1.05 2.40
N ILE A 161 -9.85 0.12 3.27
CA ILE A 161 -10.64 -0.26 4.44
C ILE A 161 -10.80 0.93 5.39
N CYS A 162 -9.72 1.66 5.66
CA CYS A 162 -9.77 2.84 6.53
C CYS A 162 -10.71 3.92 5.98
N ASP A 163 -10.74 4.14 4.66
CA ASP A 163 -11.65 5.07 4.00
C ASP A 163 -13.12 4.66 4.17
N LEU A 164 -13.43 3.37 4.01
CA LEU A 164 -14.79 2.85 4.25
C LEU A 164 -15.21 2.97 5.72
N VAL A 165 -14.29 2.71 6.65
CA VAL A 165 -14.53 2.86 8.09
C VAL A 165 -14.78 4.31 8.47
N ASP A 166 -13.99 5.24 7.93
CA ASP A 166 -14.14 6.68 8.15
C ASP A 166 -15.49 7.17 7.58
N TRP A 167 -15.81 6.78 6.35
CA TRP A 167 -17.11 7.08 5.73
C TRP A 167 -18.29 6.58 6.58
N ALA A 168 -18.26 5.32 7.01
CA ALA A 168 -19.35 4.73 7.78
C ALA A 168 -19.57 5.48 9.10
N ARG A 169 -18.49 5.83 9.80
CA ARG A 169 -18.55 6.60 11.05
C ARG A 169 -19.01 8.04 10.81
N ALA A 170 -18.54 8.70 9.75
CA ALA A 170 -18.98 10.04 9.37
C ALA A 170 -20.48 10.08 9.01
N ALA A 171 -21.02 8.99 8.47
CA ALA A 171 -22.44 8.82 8.22
C ALA A 171 -23.26 8.43 9.47
N GLY A 172 -22.62 8.22 10.62
CA GLY A 172 -23.29 7.89 11.89
C GLY A 172 -23.51 6.40 12.13
N PHE A 173 -22.93 5.52 11.32
CA PHE A 173 -23.04 4.07 11.49
C PHE A 173 -21.98 3.52 12.46
N GLY A 174 -22.37 2.48 13.21
CA GLY A 174 -21.42 1.66 13.95
C GLY A 174 -20.78 0.62 13.02
N VAL A 175 -19.46 0.49 13.06
CA VAL A 175 -18.72 -0.50 12.27
C VAL A 175 -18.70 -1.83 13.03
N VAL A 176 -19.43 -2.83 12.52
CA VAL A 176 -19.46 -4.18 13.10
C VAL A 176 -18.20 -4.97 12.73
N ALA A 177 -17.83 -4.92 11.45
CA ALA A 177 -16.60 -5.52 10.94
C ALA A 177 -16.08 -4.70 9.76
N ALA A 178 -14.80 -4.83 9.46
CA ALA A 178 -14.18 -4.30 8.25
C ALA A 178 -13.04 -5.24 7.82
N GLY A 179 -12.70 -5.27 6.53
CA GLY A 179 -11.75 -6.27 6.08
C GLY A 179 -11.56 -6.36 4.58
N ARG A 180 -10.98 -7.49 4.16
CA ARG A 180 -10.72 -7.80 2.76
C ARG A 180 -11.10 -9.23 2.42
N GLY A 181 -11.26 -9.51 1.13
CA GLY A 181 -11.26 -10.89 0.66
C GLY A 181 -9.86 -11.43 0.44
N HIS A 182 -9.76 -12.74 0.42
CA HIS A 182 -8.52 -13.46 0.16
C HIS A 182 -8.77 -14.88 -0.35
N LYS A 183 -7.83 -15.42 -1.15
CA LYS A 183 -7.85 -16.85 -1.50
C LYS A 183 -7.22 -17.63 -0.37
N TRP A 184 -8.02 -18.32 0.44
CA TRP A 184 -7.50 -18.99 1.64
C TRP A 184 -7.98 -20.43 1.79
N LEU A 185 -7.05 -21.30 2.23
CA LEU A 185 -7.32 -22.61 2.81
C LEU A 185 -6.30 -22.82 3.94
N PRO A 186 -6.65 -23.51 5.05
CA PRO A 186 -5.76 -23.64 6.21
C PRO A 186 -4.35 -24.18 5.89
N HIS A 187 -4.24 -25.10 4.92
CA HIS A 187 -2.95 -25.69 4.54
C HIS A 187 -2.03 -24.72 3.78
N PHE A 188 -2.54 -23.59 3.26
CA PHE A 188 -1.70 -22.57 2.62
C PHE A 188 -0.74 -21.89 3.59
N SER A 189 -1.01 -21.92 4.90
CA SER A 189 -0.06 -21.48 5.94
C SER A 189 1.28 -22.23 5.91
N GLN A 190 1.35 -23.38 5.24
CA GLN A 190 2.57 -24.18 5.06
C GLN A 190 3.20 -23.99 3.67
N SER A 191 2.65 -23.10 2.83
CA SER A 191 3.19 -22.83 1.50
C SER A 191 4.57 -22.18 1.61
N THR A 192 5.44 -22.51 0.67
CA THR A 192 6.78 -21.94 0.52
C THR A 192 6.97 -21.35 -0.88
N PRO A 193 8.02 -20.54 -1.12
CA PRO A 193 8.36 -20.06 -2.47
C PRO A 193 8.47 -21.16 -3.53
N GLU A 194 8.74 -22.40 -3.13
CA GLU A 194 8.83 -23.57 -4.03
C GLU A 194 7.44 -24.14 -4.41
N THR A 195 6.44 -24.02 -3.54
CA THR A 195 5.10 -24.62 -3.74
C THR A 195 4.06 -23.63 -4.27
N VAL A 196 4.29 -22.33 -4.07
CA VAL A 196 3.31 -21.25 -4.28
C VAL A 196 2.66 -21.26 -5.67
N TRP A 197 3.41 -21.55 -6.74
CA TRP A 197 2.88 -21.49 -8.11
C TRP A 197 1.83 -22.57 -8.38
N GLY A 198 2.02 -23.78 -7.85
CA GLY A 198 1.03 -24.86 -7.95
C GLY A 198 -0.30 -24.45 -7.33
N HIS A 199 -0.27 -23.79 -6.17
CA HIS A 199 -1.48 -23.29 -5.52
C HIS A 199 -2.16 -22.16 -6.29
N TYR A 200 -1.41 -21.32 -7.02
CA TYR A 200 -1.99 -20.31 -7.91
C TYR A 200 -2.47 -20.85 -9.26
N GLY A 201 -2.16 -22.11 -9.58
CA GLY A 201 -2.44 -22.69 -10.91
C GLY A 201 -1.53 -22.11 -12.00
N LEU A 202 -0.32 -21.66 -11.62
CA LEU A 202 0.68 -21.11 -12.53
C LEU A 202 1.84 -22.10 -12.69
N THR A 203 2.41 -22.16 -13.88
CA THR A 203 3.71 -22.81 -14.06
C THR A 203 4.85 -21.85 -13.66
N PRO A 204 6.03 -22.36 -13.26
CA PRO A 204 7.19 -21.52 -13.00
C PRO A 204 7.56 -20.59 -14.17
N GLU A 205 7.34 -21.04 -15.41
CA GLU A 205 7.61 -20.26 -16.61
C GLU A 205 6.63 -19.09 -16.80
N GLN A 206 5.35 -19.30 -16.51
CA GLN A 206 4.35 -18.22 -16.48
C GLN A 206 4.70 -17.18 -15.41
N ALA A 207 5.09 -17.62 -14.22
CA ALA A 207 5.51 -16.73 -13.14
C ALA A 207 6.77 -15.92 -13.50
N ARG A 208 7.76 -16.56 -14.15
CA ARG A 208 8.98 -15.91 -14.64
C ARG A 208 8.67 -14.84 -15.68
N THR A 209 7.88 -15.18 -16.69
CA THR A 209 7.46 -14.25 -17.75
C THR A 209 6.67 -13.06 -17.20
N GLY A 210 5.83 -13.30 -16.19
CA GLY A 210 5.09 -12.25 -15.49
C GLY A 210 5.94 -11.39 -14.52
N GLY A 211 7.22 -11.70 -14.33
CA GLY A 211 8.07 -11.04 -13.34
C GLY A 211 7.51 -11.14 -11.91
N LEU A 212 6.97 -12.32 -11.56
CA LEU A 212 6.40 -12.59 -10.23
C LEU A 212 7.52 -13.01 -9.27
N ASN A 213 7.45 -12.54 -8.03
CA ASN A 213 8.42 -12.87 -6.99
C ASN A 213 7.81 -13.92 -6.06
N ALA A 214 8.43 -15.10 -5.98
CA ALA A 214 7.89 -16.23 -5.22
C ALA A 214 7.72 -15.93 -3.73
N LYS A 215 8.69 -15.23 -3.10
CA LYS A 215 8.60 -14.82 -1.69
C LYS A 215 7.41 -13.91 -1.43
N MET A 216 7.22 -12.91 -2.29
CA MET A 216 6.09 -11.97 -2.19
C MET A 216 4.74 -12.66 -2.42
N PHE A 217 4.63 -13.52 -3.43
CA PHE A 217 3.37 -14.23 -3.67
C PHE A 217 3.09 -15.29 -2.61
N ASN A 218 4.12 -15.88 -2.01
CA ASN A 218 3.94 -16.79 -0.89
C ASN A 218 3.38 -16.07 0.33
N SER A 219 3.91 -14.88 0.66
CA SER A 219 3.38 -14.11 1.79
C SER A 219 1.94 -13.65 1.58
N PHE A 220 1.50 -13.51 0.32
CA PHE A 220 0.08 -13.32 0.01
C PHE A 220 -0.69 -14.57 0.40
N LEU A 221 -0.31 -15.73 -0.14
CA LEU A 221 -1.03 -16.99 -0.01
C LEU A 221 -1.04 -17.57 1.41
N ASP A 222 0.08 -17.48 2.13
CA ASP A 222 0.28 -18.10 3.46
C ASP A 222 -0.36 -17.33 4.61
N GLY A 223 -1.02 -16.20 4.31
CA GLY A 223 -1.76 -15.40 5.28
C GLY A 223 -0.91 -14.35 6.00
N SER A 224 0.40 -14.29 5.75
CA SER A 224 1.29 -13.28 6.34
C SER A 224 0.87 -11.87 5.94
N LYS A 225 0.67 -11.62 4.63
CA LYS A 225 0.32 -10.29 4.13
C LYS A 225 -1.07 -9.82 4.62
N PRO A 226 -2.16 -10.62 4.52
CA PRO A 226 -3.44 -10.22 5.08
C PRO A 226 -3.39 -9.93 6.59
N SER A 227 -2.54 -10.65 7.35
CA SER A 227 -2.35 -10.40 8.79
C SER A 227 -1.65 -9.07 9.06
N ILE A 228 -0.59 -8.75 8.29
CA ILE A 228 0.14 -7.49 8.38
C ILE A 228 -0.78 -6.31 8.00
N GLU A 229 -1.52 -6.44 6.91
CA GLU A 229 -2.50 -5.43 6.47
C GLU A 229 -3.61 -5.21 7.50
N SER A 230 -4.14 -6.29 8.09
CA SER A 230 -5.16 -6.21 9.13
C SER A 230 -4.65 -5.50 10.39
N THR A 231 -3.37 -5.67 10.71
CA THR A 231 -2.71 -4.97 11.82
C THR A 231 -2.65 -3.46 11.54
N ALA A 232 -2.27 -3.05 10.32
CA ALA A 232 -2.28 -1.65 9.91
C ALA A 232 -3.70 -1.04 10.00
N VAL A 233 -4.73 -1.79 9.57
CA VAL A 233 -6.13 -1.37 9.73
C VAL A 233 -6.49 -1.19 11.21
N CYS A 234 -6.15 -2.14 12.08
CA CYS A 234 -6.41 -2.03 13.52
C CYS A 234 -5.75 -0.76 14.10
N ASN A 235 -4.47 -0.54 13.77
CA ASN A 235 -3.70 0.64 14.20
C ASN A 235 -4.36 1.96 13.77
N ALA A 236 -4.88 2.03 12.54
CA ALA A 236 -5.45 3.26 11.98
C ALA A 236 -6.91 3.52 12.42
N THR A 237 -7.68 2.48 12.72
CA THR A 237 -9.13 2.58 12.92
C THR A 237 -9.59 2.35 14.36
N GLY A 238 -8.74 1.76 15.20
CA GLY A 238 -9.12 1.29 16.54
C GLY A 238 -10.01 0.05 16.54
N LEU A 239 -10.24 -0.58 15.38
CA LEU A 239 -10.81 -1.92 15.32
C LEU A 239 -9.79 -2.94 15.88
N THR A 240 -10.28 -4.12 16.26
CA THR A 240 -9.47 -5.16 16.89
C THR A 240 -9.35 -6.40 16.00
N ALA A 241 -8.24 -7.11 16.06
CA ALA A 241 -8.11 -8.44 15.48
C ALA A 241 -8.79 -9.51 16.37
N PRO A 242 -9.14 -10.70 15.83
CA PRO A 242 -9.58 -11.82 16.64
C PRO A 242 -8.46 -12.31 17.57
N PRO A 243 -8.79 -12.90 18.74
CA PRO A 243 -7.79 -13.28 19.76
C PRO A 243 -6.78 -14.32 19.28
N ASP A 244 -7.18 -15.23 18.41
CA ASP A 244 -6.36 -16.34 17.89
C ASP A 244 -5.91 -16.11 16.43
N GLY A 245 -5.94 -14.85 15.97
CA GLY A 245 -5.66 -14.48 14.58
C GLY A 245 -6.87 -14.57 13.65
N LEU A 246 -6.68 -14.13 12.41
CA LEU A 246 -7.72 -14.09 11.37
C LEU A 246 -8.33 -15.48 11.13
N THR A 247 -9.66 -15.54 11.00
CA THR A 247 -10.38 -16.82 10.97
C THR A 247 -10.79 -17.26 9.56
N TYR A 248 -10.70 -16.36 8.57
CA TYR A 248 -10.95 -16.66 7.16
C TYR A 248 -12.29 -17.36 6.87
N PRO A 249 -13.43 -16.85 7.37
CA PRO A 249 -14.71 -17.47 7.05
C PRO A 249 -14.97 -17.45 5.55
N PRO A 250 -15.42 -18.57 4.95
CA PRO A 250 -15.89 -18.59 3.57
C PRO A 250 -17.18 -17.79 3.46
N ALA A 251 -17.24 -16.81 2.54
CA ALA A 251 -18.43 -16.01 2.30
C ALA A 251 -18.43 -15.39 0.91
N SER A 252 -19.60 -15.31 0.26
CA SER A 252 -19.81 -14.40 -0.87
C SER A 252 -20.02 -12.96 -0.36
N ILE A 253 -20.01 -11.97 -1.26
CA ILE A 253 -20.31 -10.58 -0.90
C ILE A 253 -21.66 -10.45 -0.16
N ASP A 254 -22.68 -11.19 -0.59
CA ASP A 254 -24.03 -11.15 0.01
C ASP A 254 -24.07 -11.79 1.40
N ASP A 255 -23.18 -12.75 1.67
CA ASP A 255 -23.10 -13.43 2.97
C ASP A 255 -22.37 -12.60 4.03
N ILE A 256 -21.45 -11.70 3.62
CA ILE A 256 -20.58 -10.95 4.53
C ILE A 256 -21.35 -10.26 5.66
N PRO A 257 -22.45 -9.51 5.42
CA PRO A 257 -23.18 -8.85 6.50
C PRO A 257 -23.78 -9.81 7.54
N SER A 258 -24.08 -11.05 7.12
CA SER A 258 -24.66 -12.08 8.00
C SER A 258 -23.60 -12.89 8.73
N ILE A 259 -22.46 -13.15 8.08
CA ILE A 259 -21.35 -13.95 8.63
C ILE A 259 -20.46 -13.10 9.52
N CYS A 260 -20.10 -11.89 9.09
CA CYS A 260 -19.18 -10.98 9.78
C CYS A 260 -19.88 -10.18 10.89
N ARG A 261 -20.51 -10.90 11.82
CA ARG A 261 -21.08 -10.38 13.08
C ARG A 261 -20.75 -11.34 14.23
N PRO A 262 -20.94 -10.95 15.51
CA PRO A 262 -20.63 -11.80 16.64
C PRO A 262 -21.36 -13.15 16.61
N ARG A 263 -20.74 -14.19 17.17
CA ARG A 263 -21.37 -15.53 17.30
C ARG A 263 -22.73 -15.49 18.00
N GLY A 264 -22.87 -14.67 19.04
CA GLY A 264 -24.14 -14.48 19.75
C GLY A 264 -25.25 -13.85 18.91
N GLU A 265 -24.91 -13.25 17.77
CA GLU A 265 -25.86 -12.68 16.81
C GLU A 265 -26.07 -13.58 15.58
N GLY A 266 -25.48 -14.79 15.57
CA GLY A 266 -25.59 -15.74 14.45
C GLY A 266 -24.57 -15.51 13.34
N GLY A 267 -23.44 -14.85 13.63
CA GLY A 267 -22.26 -14.80 12.76
C GLY A 267 -21.11 -15.64 13.31
N VAL A 268 -19.88 -15.30 12.93
CA VAL A 268 -18.67 -16.07 13.30
C VAL A 268 -17.65 -15.29 14.13
N LEU A 269 -17.78 -13.96 14.20
CA LEU A 269 -16.80 -13.08 14.84
C LEU A 269 -16.81 -13.23 16.36
N HIS A 270 -15.68 -12.86 16.98
CA HIS A 270 -15.58 -12.80 18.44
C HIS A 270 -16.38 -11.62 18.99
N GLN A 271 -16.30 -10.46 18.34
CA GLN A 271 -16.94 -9.21 18.79
C GLN A 271 -17.30 -8.26 17.63
N LYS A 272 -18.04 -7.19 17.94
CA LYS A 272 -18.23 -6.05 17.03
C LYS A 272 -16.98 -5.17 17.05
N GLY A 273 -16.76 -4.42 15.98
CA GLY A 273 -15.57 -3.60 15.82
C GLY A 273 -14.33 -4.44 15.51
N GLN A 274 -14.48 -5.53 14.74
CA GLN A 274 -13.42 -6.50 14.48
C GLN A 274 -12.94 -6.45 13.02
N VAL A 275 -11.63 -6.56 12.80
CA VAL A 275 -11.07 -6.81 11.47
C VAL A 275 -11.14 -8.31 11.16
N GLU A 276 -11.53 -8.66 9.94
CA GLU A 276 -11.53 -10.05 9.48
C GLU A 276 -11.12 -10.13 8.00
N VAL A 277 -10.64 -11.30 7.57
CA VAL A 277 -10.39 -11.59 6.16
C VAL A 277 -11.35 -12.67 5.72
N VAL A 278 -12.01 -12.53 4.58
CA VAL A 278 -13.01 -13.50 4.09
C VAL A 278 -12.39 -14.38 3.01
N SER A 279 -12.58 -15.70 3.11
CA SER A 279 -12.08 -16.64 2.11
C SER A 279 -12.96 -16.64 0.86
N SER A 280 -12.35 -16.59 -0.32
CA SER A 280 -13.00 -16.79 -1.61
C SER A 280 -13.16 -18.28 -1.98
N LEU A 281 -12.82 -19.19 -1.06
CA LEU A 281 -12.90 -20.63 -1.24
C LEU A 281 -13.67 -21.25 -0.07
N GLU A 282 -14.51 -22.21 -0.38
CA GLU A 282 -15.05 -23.15 0.60
C GLU A 282 -13.92 -23.96 1.24
N ARG A 283 -14.18 -24.54 2.41
CA ARG A 283 -13.17 -25.34 3.14
C ARG A 283 -12.67 -26.56 2.35
N ASP A 284 -13.46 -27.05 1.40
CA ASP A 284 -13.12 -28.15 0.49
C ASP A 284 -12.38 -27.68 -0.78
N GLY A 285 -12.13 -26.37 -0.92
CA GLY A 285 -11.42 -25.76 -2.03
C GLY A 285 -12.30 -25.35 -3.20
N ARG A 286 -13.62 -25.58 -3.17
CA ARG A 286 -14.52 -25.08 -4.21
C ARG A 286 -14.54 -23.54 -4.21
N PRO A 287 -14.49 -22.88 -5.38
CA PRO A 287 -14.66 -21.43 -5.48
C PRO A 287 -16.05 -21.00 -5.02
N ILE A 288 -16.11 -19.89 -4.28
CA ILE A 288 -17.36 -19.23 -3.92
C ILE A 288 -17.76 -18.27 -5.05
N GLY A 289 -19.03 -18.29 -5.44
CA GLY A 289 -19.56 -17.34 -6.43
C GLY A 289 -19.70 -15.94 -5.83
N TYR A 290 -19.53 -14.90 -6.64
CA TYR A 290 -19.62 -13.49 -6.21
C TYR A 290 -18.74 -13.20 -4.98
N ASP A 291 -17.50 -13.69 -5.01
CA ASP A 291 -16.52 -13.51 -3.93
C ASP A 291 -15.90 -12.09 -3.93
N ILE A 292 -15.23 -11.76 -2.82
CA ILE A 292 -14.58 -10.47 -2.60
C ILE A 292 -13.04 -10.54 -2.63
N ARG A 293 -12.43 -11.56 -3.26
CA ARG A 293 -10.98 -11.87 -3.16
C ARG A 293 -10.03 -10.67 -3.31
N PHE A 294 -10.37 -9.72 -4.18
CA PHE A 294 -9.56 -8.52 -4.44
C PHE A 294 -10.16 -7.23 -3.87
N GLY A 295 -11.32 -7.31 -3.23
CA GLY A 295 -12.05 -6.19 -2.66
C GLY A 295 -11.87 -6.05 -1.15
N VAL A 296 -12.52 -5.02 -0.62
CA VAL A 296 -12.59 -4.66 0.79
C VAL A 296 -14.04 -4.47 1.21
N PHE A 297 -14.35 -4.66 2.49
CA PHE A 297 -15.69 -4.47 3.06
C PHE A 297 -15.61 -3.71 4.39
#